data_AF-A0A432WKS9-F1
#
_entry.id   AF-A0A432WKS9-F1
#
_cell.length_a   1.000
_cell.length_b   1.000
_cell.length_c   1.000
_cell.angle_alpha   90.00
_cell.angle_beta   90.00
_cell.angle_gamma   90.00
#
_symmetry.space_group_name_H-M   'P 1'
#
loop_
_entity.id
_entity.type
_entity.pdbx_description
1 polymer ?
#
loop_
_entity_poly.entity_id
_entity_poly.type
_entity_poly.pdbx_seq_one_letter_code
_entity_poly.pdbx_strand_id
1 'polypeptide(L)'
;MPVKIEASNRTFVSKQPFIELKQHFRAILASVLLFTCLWLSTSIAAFAQDYDIDQISRAVVQVKVADGAGSGSLLIRNNEVLVLTNKHVMEGFNEADIAVLSDLNAPAELKFKAELKGFSDGYDIAVLRIVSDLEGNPITPEDLLQGQYGFPFSELTLAAPATETRRGEHVGVFGYPGVVEDEMVYTTGIISAVQYGEYKGQRLPLWYRTNAEISPGNSGGTVVNSRGEFIGIPSYVANQEVTGSRLGSLFAAEFALAIIDDEDELLNDWAEATRSDDERLDFSKEPGFGSASLNTEDLASMYQHEIISGGSINSRYLGGECLGYVASAPDFRLMLTEEQATLFVSFVSNESSDDTSLLVNAPNGDWYCNDDYESTSLNPGIVIENADVGQYDIWVGSYLADSFITGDLGLSNTTLLTAENVIASLNFSGEPYSGQAHLAQGFIPDPHTIEIMGGGAVNLANTDIESCVGYASSRPDYRLHWEGAAALLQFYFKAEDTELDPVLVVNAPDGSWHCNDDANDNTLNPSLIFNEAMDGIYDIWVGSFQESVWVKGELRITEIETQVE
;
A
#
# COMPACT_ATOMS: atom_id res chain seq x y z
N MET A 1 46.18 -19.56 111.73
CA MET A 1 45.93 -20.85 112.41
C MET A 1 45.39 -21.82 111.37
N PRO A 2 45.93 -23.05 111.27
CA PRO A 2 45.94 -23.84 110.05
C PRO A 2 44.77 -24.85 109.97
N VAL A 3 44.83 -25.71 108.94
CA VAL A 3 44.04 -26.92 108.61
C VAL A 3 43.16 -26.66 107.36
N LYS A 4 43.22 -27.42 106.27
CA LYS A 4 44.10 -28.50 105.78
C LYS A 4 43.70 -28.66 104.30
N ILE A 5 44.68 -28.77 103.41
CA ILE A 5 44.45 -29.15 102.01
C ILE A 5 44.35 -30.68 101.97
N GLU A 6 43.25 -31.22 101.46
CA GLU A 6 43.17 -32.62 101.03
C GLU A 6 42.41 -32.66 99.70
N ALA A 7 43.13 -33.05 98.65
CA ALA A 7 42.62 -33.21 97.31
C ALA A 7 41.80 -34.51 97.22
N SER A 8 40.63 -34.43 96.59
CA SER A 8 39.90 -35.61 96.13
C SER A 8 39.85 -35.61 94.61
N ASN A 9 40.58 -36.56 94.04
CA ASN A 9 40.51 -36.98 92.64
C ASN A 9 39.07 -37.28 92.24
N ARG A 10 38.62 -36.79 91.08
CA ARG A 10 37.72 -37.53 90.18
C ARG A 10 37.71 -36.95 88.77
N THR A 11 38.43 -37.67 87.90
CA THR A 11 38.06 -38.04 86.52
C THR A 11 37.48 -36.96 85.60
N PHE A 12 38.32 -36.52 84.67
CA PHE A 12 37.91 -36.02 83.36
C PHE A 12 37.02 -37.06 82.66
N VAL A 13 35.76 -36.71 82.41
CA VAL A 13 34.91 -37.31 81.37
C VAL A 13 34.72 -36.19 80.34
N SER A 14 35.56 -36.19 79.31
CA SER A 14 35.34 -36.80 77.99
C SER A 14 34.52 -35.88 77.06
N LYS A 15 35.04 -35.75 75.85
CA LYS A 15 34.66 -34.79 74.81
C LYS A 15 33.26 -35.11 74.26
N GLN A 16 32.23 -34.39 74.71
CA GLN A 16 30.94 -34.34 74.02
C GLN A 16 30.33 -32.92 74.03
N PRO A 17 30.88 -31.96 73.24
CA PRO A 17 29.98 -31.01 72.60
C PRO A 17 30.29 -30.72 71.12
N PHE A 18 31.31 -31.37 70.53
CA PHE A 18 31.74 -31.07 69.16
C PHE A 18 31.09 -31.92 68.06
N ILE A 19 30.36 -32.98 68.41
CA ILE A 19 29.69 -33.86 67.45
C ILE A 19 28.28 -33.36 67.11
N GLU A 20 27.52 -32.90 68.10
CA GLU A 20 26.17 -32.35 67.86
C GLU A 20 26.21 -31.04 67.07
N LEU A 21 27.17 -30.14 67.35
CA LEU A 21 27.26 -28.88 66.60
C LEU A 21 27.59 -29.12 65.12
N LYS A 22 28.36 -30.16 64.77
CA LYS A 22 28.64 -30.55 63.38
C LYS A 22 27.44 -31.21 62.68
N GLN A 23 26.60 -31.95 63.41
CA GLN A 23 25.37 -32.52 62.87
C GLN A 23 24.31 -31.44 62.62
N HIS A 24 24.15 -30.49 63.54
CA HIS A 24 23.24 -29.36 63.35
C HIS A 24 23.72 -28.43 62.24
N PHE A 25 25.03 -28.17 62.11
CA PHE A 25 25.55 -27.36 60.99
C PHE A 25 25.40 -28.08 59.65
N ARG A 26 25.61 -29.40 59.57
CA ARG A 26 25.38 -30.17 58.34
C ARG A 26 23.91 -30.27 57.98
N ALA A 27 23.02 -30.40 58.96
CA ALA A 27 21.59 -30.39 58.75
C ALA A 27 21.13 -29.02 58.24
N ILE A 28 21.57 -27.92 58.86
CA ILE A 28 21.23 -26.56 58.41
C ILE A 28 21.83 -26.25 57.04
N LEU A 29 23.08 -26.63 56.77
CA LEU A 29 23.68 -26.43 55.44
C LEU A 29 22.98 -27.27 54.37
N ALA A 30 22.58 -28.51 54.68
CA ALA A 30 21.80 -29.36 53.79
C ALA A 30 20.38 -28.84 53.58
N SER A 31 19.74 -28.29 54.62
CA SER A 31 18.41 -27.66 54.51
C SER A 31 18.46 -26.35 53.73
N VAL A 32 19.51 -25.54 53.90
CA VAL A 32 19.73 -24.32 53.12
C VAL A 32 20.09 -24.67 51.68
N LEU A 33 20.90 -25.70 51.41
CA LEU A 33 21.14 -26.20 50.05
C LEU A 33 19.91 -26.84 49.42
N LEU A 34 19.05 -27.53 50.19
CA LEU A 34 17.78 -28.06 49.69
C LEU A 34 16.80 -26.93 49.39
N PHE A 35 16.73 -25.89 50.24
CA PHE A 35 15.89 -24.73 50.01
C PHE A 35 16.41 -23.86 48.87
N THR A 36 17.73 -23.67 48.73
CA THR A 36 18.29 -22.95 47.58
C THR A 36 18.15 -23.78 46.30
N CYS A 37 18.32 -25.11 46.32
CA CYS A 37 18.02 -25.96 45.16
C CYS A 37 16.52 -26.03 44.84
N LEU A 38 15.61 -25.98 45.83
CA LEU A 38 14.15 -25.88 45.60
C LEU A 38 13.77 -24.50 45.02
N TRP A 39 14.49 -23.44 45.37
CA TRP A 39 14.29 -22.11 44.79
C TRP A 39 14.97 -21.94 43.42
N LEU A 40 16.10 -22.62 43.18
CA LEU A 40 16.81 -22.67 41.89
C LEU A 40 16.23 -23.72 40.90
N SER A 41 15.21 -24.48 41.30
CA SER A 41 14.45 -25.39 40.42
C SER A 41 13.01 -24.94 40.22
N THR A 42 12.74 -23.65 40.41
CA THR A 42 11.80 -23.02 39.49
C THR A 42 12.49 -23.02 38.15
N SER A 43 12.32 -24.10 37.39
CA SER A 43 12.38 -23.99 35.94
C SER A 43 11.61 -22.71 35.63
N ILE A 44 12.26 -21.76 34.96
CA ILE A 44 11.49 -20.88 34.09
C ILE A 44 10.79 -21.90 33.19
N ALA A 45 9.54 -22.22 33.50
CA ALA A 45 8.66 -22.77 32.50
C ALA A 45 8.62 -21.65 31.48
N ALA A 46 9.52 -21.71 30.50
CA ALA A 46 9.21 -21.17 29.20
C ALA A 46 7.82 -21.75 28.92
N PHE A 47 6.81 -20.90 28.87
CA PHE A 47 5.45 -21.29 28.51
C PHE A 47 5.56 -21.83 27.09
N ALA A 48 5.87 -23.12 26.96
CA ALA A 48 6.12 -23.75 25.69
C ALA A 48 4.78 -23.85 24.96
N GLN A 49 4.74 -23.35 23.73
CA GLN A 49 3.73 -23.81 22.78
C GLN A 49 3.76 -25.33 22.74
N ASP A 50 2.61 -25.98 22.91
CA ASP A 50 2.48 -27.43 22.99
C ASP A 50 1.97 -28.04 21.68
N TYR A 51 2.24 -27.39 20.55
CA TYR A 51 1.80 -27.82 19.22
C TYR A 51 2.92 -27.80 18.20
N ASP A 52 2.79 -28.68 17.20
CA ASP A 52 3.72 -28.80 16.09
C ASP A 52 3.44 -27.69 15.06
N ILE A 53 4.34 -26.70 15.00
CA ILE A 53 4.25 -25.57 14.06
C ILE A 53 4.29 -26.11 12.63
N ASP A 54 5.16 -27.06 12.33
CA ASP A 54 5.34 -27.60 10.99
C ASP A 54 4.09 -28.34 10.49
N GLN A 55 3.40 -29.01 11.41
CA GLN A 55 2.12 -29.64 11.12
C GLN A 55 1.05 -28.61 10.70
N ILE A 56 0.95 -27.50 11.44
CA ILE A 56 -0.03 -26.44 11.16
C ILE A 56 0.33 -25.68 9.89
N SER A 57 1.61 -25.42 9.65
CA SER A 57 2.13 -24.79 8.43
C SER A 57 1.66 -25.50 7.16
N ARG A 58 1.52 -26.83 7.19
CA ARG A 58 1.03 -27.63 6.06
C ARG A 58 -0.49 -27.59 5.89
N ALA A 59 -1.22 -26.90 6.76
CA ALA A 59 -2.63 -26.60 6.54
C ALA A 59 -2.85 -25.17 6.05
N VAL A 60 -1.80 -24.35 6.01
CA VAL A 60 -1.82 -22.98 5.53
C VAL A 60 -1.41 -22.99 4.07
N VAL A 61 -2.12 -22.22 3.25
CA VAL A 61 -1.84 -22.11 1.82
C VAL A 61 -1.69 -20.67 1.40
N GLN A 62 -0.97 -20.45 0.31
CA GLN A 62 -0.96 -19.18 -0.37
C GLN A 62 -2.02 -19.22 -1.47
N VAL A 63 -2.91 -18.24 -1.46
CA VAL A 63 -3.97 -18.06 -2.45
C VAL A 63 -3.46 -17.04 -3.45
N LYS A 64 -3.24 -17.43 -4.70
CA LYS A 64 -2.77 -16.56 -5.79
C LYS A 64 -3.91 -16.29 -6.76
N VAL A 65 -4.21 -15.01 -6.96
CA VAL A 65 -5.10 -14.50 -8.01
C VAL A 65 -4.24 -13.74 -9.04
N ALA A 66 -4.84 -13.25 -10.12
CA ALA A 66 -4.08 -12.68 -11.23
C ALA A 66 -3.19 -11.49 -10.84
N ASP A 67 -3.65 -10.67 -9.90
CA ASP A 67 -3.06 -9.39 -9.49
C ASP A 67 -2.53 -9.38 -8.05
N GLY A 68 -2.54 -10.52 -7.37
CA GLY A 68 -2.32 -10.52 -5.93
C GLY A 68 -2.20 -11.89 -5.28
N ALA A 69 -1.82 -11.85 -4.01
CA ALA A 69 -1.74 -13.03 -3.18
C ALA A 69 -2.25 -12.75 -1.76
N GLY A 70 -2.88 -13.75 -1.19
CA GLY A 70 -3.25 -13.80 0.22
C GLY A 70 -2.94 -15.16 0.82
N SER A 71 -3.47 -15.40 2.01
CA SER A 71 -3.35 -16.67 2.70
C SER A 71 -4.69 -17.38 2.80
N GLY A 72 -4.66 -18.68 3.02
CA GLY A 72 -5.83 -19.50 3.22
C GLY A 72 -5.58 -20.61 4.23
N SER A 73 -6.65 -21.13 4.81
CA SER A 73 -6.64 -22.29 5.69
C SER A 73 -7.32 -23.48 5.00
N LEU A 74 -6.62 -24.59 4.82
CA LEU A 74 -7.17 -25.81 4.25
C LEU A 74 -8.07 -26.54 5.25
N LEU A 75 -9.23 -26.96 4.77
CA LEU A 75 -10.24 -27.69 5.53
C LEU A 75 -10.83 -28.82 4.68
N ILE A 76 -11.13 -29.96 5.29
CA ILE A 76 -11.95 -30.99 4.66
C ILE A 76 -13.36 -30.89 5.25
N ARG A 77 -14.35 -30.59 4.41
CA ARG A 77 -15.75 -30.44 4.81
C ARG A 77 -16.65 -30.98 3.70
N ASN A 78 -17.70 -31.71 4.07
CA ASN A 78 -18.69 -32.26 3.12
C ASN A 78 -18.07 -33.04 1.94
N ASN A 79 -16.97 -33.76 2.19
CA ASN A 79 -16.20 -34.50 1.17
C ASN A 79 -15.59 -33.61 0.07
N GLU A 80 -15.38 -32.32 0.37
CA GLU A 80 -14.67 -31.35 -0.46
C GLU A 80 -13.41 -30.87 0.27
N VAL A 81 -12.42 -30.46 -0.51
CA VAL A 81 -11.23 -29.76 -0.02
C VAL A 81 -11.48 -28.28 -0.19
N LEU A 82 -11.61 -27.57 0.93
CA LEU A 82 -11.92 -26.16 0.96
C LEU A 82 -10.72 -25.33 1.40
N VAL A 83 -10.64 -24.11 0.90
CA VAL A 83 -9.73 -23.08 1.41
C VAL A 83 -10.60 -21.96 1.99
N LEU A 84 -10.49 -21.74 3.30
CA LEU A 84 -11.10 -20.60 3.96
C LEU A 84 -10.13 -19.42 3.92
N THR A 85 -10.57 -18.29 3.39
CA THR A 85 -9.77 -17.07 3.24
C THR A 85 -10.63 -15.83 3.48
N ASN A 86 -10.08 -14.63 3.33
CA ASN A 86 -10.84 -13.39 3.40
C ASN A 86 -11.57 -13.09 2.08
N LYS A 87 -12.68 -12.36 2.15
CA LYS A 87 -13.45 -11.93 0.96
C LYS A 87 -12.58 -11.03 0.09
N HIS A 88 -11.85 -10.08 0.68
CA HIS A 88 -11.02 -9.13 -0.06
C HIS A 88 -9.86 -9.79 -0.82
N VAL A 89 -9.43 -10.99 -0.42
CA VAL A 89 -8.38 -11.76 -1.16
C VAL A 89 -8.92 -12.27 -2.49
N MET A 90 -10.22 -12.53 -2.58
CA MET A 90 -10.87 -13.12 -3.74
C MET A 90 -11.78 -12.15 -4.49
N GLU A 91 -11.91 -10.92 -4.01
CA GLU A 91 -12.83 -9.91 -4.55
C GLU A 91 -12.67 -9.78 -6.06
N GLY A 92 -13.76 -9.88 -6.82
CA GLY A 92 -13.72 -9.82 -8.30
C GLY A 92 -13.21 -11.07 -9.01
N PHE A 93 -12.65 -12.06 -8.30
CA PHE A 93 -12.14 -13.31 -8.88
C PHE A 93 -13.02 -14.51 -8.55
N ASN A 94 -13.17 -15.40 -9.53
CA ASN A 94 -13.92 -16.65 -9.38
C ASN A 94 -13.01 -17.89 -9.31
N GLU A 95 -11.72 -17.72 -9.56
CA GLU A 95 -10.72 -18.78 -9.58
C GLU A 95 -9.43 -18.29 -8.92
N ALA A 96 -8.68 -19.21 -8.32
CA ALA A 96 -7.36 -18.95 -7.75
C ALA A 96 -6.44 -20.17 -7.91
N ASP A 97 -5.15 -19.89 -8.03
CA ASP A 97 -4.11 -20.91 -7.93
C ASP A 97 -3.64 -21.04 -6.48
N ILE A 98 -3.51 -22.28 -6.00
CA ILE A 98 -3.17 -22.58 -4.61
C ILE A 98 -1.75 -23.13 -4.53
N ALA A 99 -0.90 -22.42 -3.78
CA ALA A 99 0.45 -22.83 -3.43
C ALA A 99 0.49 -23.43 -2.02
N VAL A 100 1.23 -24.52 -1.86
CA VAL A 100 1.31 -25.30 -0.62
C VAL A 100 2.75 -25.58 -0.21
N LEU A 101 2.95 -25.77 1.10
CA LEU A 101 4.27 -26.05 1.67
C LEU A 101 4.64 -27.55 1.61
N SER A 102 5.25 -27.97 0.49
CA SER A 102 5.76 -29.34 0.31
C SER A 102 7.00 -29.61 1.20
N ASP A 103 7.96 -28.70 1.19
CA ASP A 103 9.15 -28.70 2.05
C ASP A 103 9.09 -27.50 2.99
N LEU A 104 9.31 -27.74 4.29
CA LEU A 104 9.28 -26.70 5.34
C LEU A 104 10.42 -25.68 5.19
N ASN A 105 11.45 -26.03 4.43
CA ASN A 105 12.62 -25.18 4.20
C ASN A 105 12.66 -24.59 2.78
N ALA A 106 11.56 -24.68 2.04
CA ALA A 106 11.43 -24.13 0.70
C ALA A 106 10.20 -23.22 0.60
N PRO A 107 10.14 -22.32 -0.40
CA PRO A 107 8.95 -21.54 -0.66
C PRO A 107 7.75 -22.44 -1.05
N ALA A 108 6.53 -21.91 -0.92
CA ALA A 108 5.34 -22.63 -1.30
C ALA A 108 5.30 -22.92 -2.80
N GLU A 109 4.90 -24.13 -3.16
CA GLU A 109 4.83 -24.57 -4.55
C GLU A 109 3.39 -24.55 -5.03
N LEU A 110 3.13 -23.95 -6.20
CA LEU A 110 1.84 -24.05 -6.89
C LEU A 110 1.53 -25.53 -7.16
N LYS A 111 0.34 -25.99 -6.72
CA LYS A 111 -0.10 -27.38 -6.89
C LYS A 111 -1.52 -27.51 -7.40
N PHE A 112 -2.41 -26.58 -7.04
CA PHE A 112 -3.85 -26.78 -7.26
C PHE A 112 -4.52 -25.56 -7.88
N LYS A 113 -5.63 -25.81 -8.56
CA LYS A 113 -6.61 -24.80 -8.97
C LYS A 113 -7.82 -24.89 -8.07
N ALA A 114 -8.32 -23.73 -7.64
CA ALA A 114 -9.50 -23.60 -6.82
C ALA A 114 -10.53 -22.66 -7.46
N GLU A 115 -11.79 -22.96 -7.26
CA GLU A 115 -12.93 -22.14 -7.68
C GLU A 115 -13.56 -21.49 -6.45
N LEU A 116 -14.09 -20.27 -6.61
CA LEU A 116 -14.90 -19.61 -5.61
C LEU A 116 -16.19 -20.41 -5.40
N LYS A 117 -16.35 -20.96 -4.18
CA LYS A 117 -17.60 -21.62 -3.78
C LYS A 117 -18.62 -20.57 -3.32
N GLY A 118 -18.14 -19.54 -2.64
CA GLY A 118 -18.93 -18.36 -2.29
C GLY A 118 -18.23 -17.47 -1.27
N PHE A 119 -18.84 -16.33 -0.96
CA PHE A 119 -18.36 -15.36 0.02
C PHE A 119 -19.52 -14.77 0.80
N SER A 120 -19.23 -14.31 2.02
CA SER A 120 -20.20 -13.61 2.83
C SER A 120 -20.33 -12.16 2.36
N ASP A 121 -21.55 -11.67 2.21
CA ASP A 121 -21.73 -10.28 1.80
C ASP A 121 -21.32 -9.30 2.92
N GLY A 122 -21.83 -9.52 4.13
CA GLY A 122 -21.61 -8.66 5.29
C GLY A 122 -20.36 -8.96 6.15
N TYR A 123 -19.55 -9.95 5.79
CA TYR A 123 -18.35 -10.33 6.53
C TYR A 123 -17.19 -10.62 5.58
N ASP A 124 -15.96 -10.28 5.98
CA ASP A 124 -14.75 -10.43 5.16
C ASP A 124 -14.27 -11.90 5.09
N ILE A 125 -15.10 -12.80 4.57
CA ILE A 125 -14.82 -14.23 4.43
C ILE A 125 -15.25 -14.75 3.06
N ALA A 126 -14.38 -15.55 2.46
CA ALA A 126 -14.65 -16.33 1.26
C ALA A 126 -14.23 -17.79 1.46
N VAL A 127 -14.91 -18.69 0.76
CA VAL A 127 -14.58 -20.11 0.70
C VAL A 127 -14.33 -20.53 -0.74
N LEU A 128 -13.17 -21.13 -0.97
CA LEU A 128 -12.80 -21.73 -2.24
C LEU A 128 -12.90 -23.24 -2.14
N ARG A 129 -13.12 -23.89 -3.28
CA ARG A 129 -13.04 -25.34 -3.43
C ARG A 129 -11.88 -25.68 -4.35
N ILE A 130 -10.95 -26.50 -3.87
CA ILE A 130 -9.90 -27.07 -4.73
C ILE A 130 -10.55 -28.09 -5.66
N VAL A 131 -10.41 -27.89 -6.97
CA VAL A 131 -11.06 -28.70 -8.00
C VAL A 131 -10.10 -29.60 -8.76
N SER A 132 -8.87 -29.15 -9.02
CA SER A 132 -7.89 -29.93 -9.78
C SER A 132 -6.44 -29.62 -9.38
N ASP A 133 -5.52 -30.49 -9.79
CA ASP A 133 -4.10 -30.12 -9.91
C ASP A 133 -3.86 -29.21 -11.13
N LEU A 134 -2.60 -28.79 -11.32
CA LEU A 134 -2.20 -27.93 -12.44
C LEU A 134 -2.31 -28.65 -13.80
N GLU A 135 -2.30 -29.98 -13.82
CA GLU A 135 -2.50 -30.81 -15.00
C GLU A 135 -3.99 -31.08 -15.32
N GLY A 136 -4.91 -30.61 -14.47
CA GLY A 136 -6.35 -30.74 -14.64
C GLY A 136 -6.94 -32.07 -14.14
N ASN A 137 -6.18 -32.86 -13.36
CA ASN A 137 -6.73 -34.04 -12.71
C ASN A 137 -7.56 -33.62 -11.48
N PRO A 138 -8.77 -34.17 -11.29
CA PRO A 138 -9.60 -33.83 -10.15
C PRO A 138 -8.95 -34.26 -8.83
N ILE A 139 -9.09 -33.42 -7.80
CA ILE A 139 -8.58 -33.70 -6.45
C ILE A 139 -9.71 -34.23 -5.57
N THR A 140 -9.46 -35.30 -4.83
CA THR A 140 -10.32 -35.74 -3.74
C THR A 140 -9.64 -35.54 -2.37
N PRO A 141 -10.41 -35.41 -1.28
CA PRO A 141 -9.84 -35.40 0.07
C PRO A 141 -8.98 -36.63 0.37
N GLU A 142 -9.30 -37.80 -0.22
CA GLU A 142 -8.53 -39.02 -0.05
C GLU A 142 -7.11 -38.89 -0.65
N ASP A 143 -6.98 -38.25 -1.82
CA ASP A 143 -5.67 -38.06 -2.47
C ASP A 143 -4.74 -37.17 -1.62
N LEU A 144 -5.29 -36.12 -0.98
CA LEU A 144 -4.53 -35.25 -0.07
C LEU A 144 -4.13 -35.98 1.22
N LEU A 145 -5.06 -36.71 1.84
CA LEU A 145 -4.80 -37.46 3.07
C LEU A 145 -3.78 -38.59 2.86
N GLN A 146 -3.69 -39.14 1.65
CA GLN A 146 -2.69 -40.14 1.28
C GLN A 146 -1.32 -39.53 0.90
N GLY A 147 -1.21 -38.20 0.83
CA GLY A 147 0.03 -37.50 0.47
C GLY A 147 0.43 -37.66 -0.99
N GLN A 148 -0.53 -37.90 -1.90
CA GLN A 148 -0.29 -38.21 -3.31
C GLN A 148 0.49 -37.10 -4.05
N TYR A 149 0.37 -35.85 -3.60
CA TYR A 149 0.97 -34.68 -4.23
C TYR A 149 2.34 -34.28 -3.64
N GLY A 150 2.98 -35.17 -2.86
CA GLY A 150 4.25 -34.87 -2.20
C GLY A 150 4.11 -33.86 -1.04
N PHE A 151 2.87 -33.65 -0.61
CA PHE A 151 2.45 -32.69 0.40
C PHE A 151 1.78 -33.47 1.54
N PRO A 152 2.34 -33.48 2.77
CA PRO A 152 1.71 -34.13 3.91
C PRO A 152 0.65 -33.20 4.50
N PHE A 153 -0.57 -33.27 3.98
CA PHE A 153 -1.70 -32.52 4.49
C PHE A 153 -1.94 -32.83 5.98
N SER A 154 -2.26 -31.79 6.76
CA SER A 154 -2.74 -31.93 8.13
C SER A 154 -4.04 -31.17 8.32
N GLU A 155 -5.07 -31.85 8.81
CA GLU A 155 -6.33 -31.18 9.08
C GLU A 155 -6.22 -30.32 10.35
N LEU A 156 -6.66 -29.06 10.25
CA LEU A 156 -6.74 -28.17 11.40
C LEU A 156 -7.77 -28.68 12.41
N THR A 157 -7.34 -28.81 13.66
CA THR A 157 -8.27 -29.10 14.76
C THR A 157 -8.98 -27.83 15.17
N LEU A 158 -10.31 -27.79 15.10
CA LEU A 158 -11.08 -26.64 15.54
C LEU A 158 -11.14 -26.55 17.07
N ALA A 159 -11.07 -25.33 17.61
CA ALA A 159 -11.37 -25.13 19.03
C ALA A 159 -12.83 -25.46 19.30
N ALA A 160 -13.10 -26.20 20.38
CA ALA A 160 -14.47 -26.55 20.74
C ALA A 160 -15.26 -25.28 21.15
N PRO A 161 -16.57 -25.20 20.86
CA PRO A 161 -17.41 -24.08 21.29
C PRO A 161 -17.36 -23.79 22.80
N ALA A 162 -17.08 -24.82 23.61
CA ALA A 162 -17.02 -24.72 25.07
C ALA A 162 -15.64 -24.25 25.59
N THR A 163 -14.59 -24.28 24.77
CA THR A 163 -13.29 -23.70 25.09
C THR A 163 -13.33 -22.23 24.73
N GLU A 164 -13.97 -21.42 25.57
CA GLU A 164 -13.99 -19.97 25.40
C GLU A 164 -12.55 -19.46 25.27
N THR A 165 -12.20 -19.02 24.07
CA THR A 165 -10.94 -18.34 23.85
C THR A 165 -11.00 -17.01 24.60
N ARG A 166 -10.02 -16.73 25.46
CA ARG A 166 -10.12 -15.62 26.45
C ARG A 166 -8.97 -14.63 26.31
N ARG A 167 -9.20 -13.43 26.86
CA ARG A 167 -8.14 -12.43 27.00
C ARG A 167 -6.93 -13.02 27.74
N GLY A 168 -5.74 -12.75 27.23
CA GLY A 168 -4.47 -13.30 27.73
C GLY A 168 -4.11 -14.67 27.19
N GLU A 169 -4.96 -15.30 26.37
CA GLU A 169 -4.60 -16.53 25.66
C GLU A 169 -3.57 -16.21 24.56
N HIS A 170 -2.52 -17.03 24.51
CA HIS A 170 -1.47 -16.93 23.50
C HIS A 170 -1.98 -17.47 22.16
N VAL A 171 -1.60 -16.77 21.10
CA VAL A 171 -1.96 -17.12 19.73
C VAL A 171 -0.73 -17.14 18.83
N GLY A 172 -0.72 -18.07 17.90
CA GLY A 172 0.18 -18.09 16.75
C GLY A 172 -0.60 -17.74 15.49
N VAL A 173 -0.05 -16.87 14.66
CA VAL A 173 -0.63 -16.41 13.39
C VAL A 173 0.28 -16.88 12.26
N PHE A 174 -0.29 -17.57 11.29
CA PHE A 174 0.38 -18.14 10.14
C PHE A 174 -0.19 -17.53 8.87
N GLY A 175 0.68 -17.21 7.91
CA GLY A 175 0.29 -16.81 6.57
C GLY A 175 1.50 -16.49 5.70
N TYR A 176 1.25 -16.14 4.44
CA TYR A 176 2.22 -15.78 3.42
C TYR A 176 2.15 -14.27 3.17
N PRO A 177 3.07 -13.44 3.67
CA PRO A 177 3.08 -12.02 3.36
C PRO A 177 3.23 -11.79 1.85
N GLY A 178 2.53 -10.78 1.31
CA GLY A 178 2.50 -10.51 -0.14
C GLY A 178 3.81 -9.91 -0.68
N VAL A 179 4.74 -9.52 0.21
CA VAL A 179 5.95 -8.74 -0.11
C VAL A 179 7.21 -9.63 -0.16
N VAL A 180 7.16 -10.87 0.34
CA VAL A 180 8.32 -11.79 0.41
C VAL A 180 7.99 -13.03 -0.41
N GLU A 181 8.90 -13.40 -1.33
CA GLU A 181 8.81 -14.52 -2.27
C GLU A 181 8.34 -15.84 -1.60
N ASP A 182 7.02 -16.11 -1.62
CA ASP A 182 6.39 -17.40 -1.29
C ASP A 182 6.79 -18.04 0.07
N GLU A 183 7.39 -17.26 0.98
CA GLU A 183 7.81 -17.71 2.30
C GLU A 183 6.68 -17.54 3.32
N MET A 184 6.45 -18.57 4.14
CA MET A 184 5.46 -18.51 5.20
C MET A 184 6.01 -17.78 6.42
N VAL A 185 5.25 -16.83 6.94
CA VAL A 185 5.54 -16.11 8.18
C VAL A 185 4.69 -16.64 9.33
N TYR A 186 5.35 -16.76 10.48
CA TYR A 186 4.75 -17.12 11.75
C TYR A 186 4.99 -16.00 12.78
N THR A 187 3.91 -15.37 13.26
CA THR A 187 3.97 -14.36 14.33
C THR A 187 3.21 -14.82 15.57
N THR A 188 3.53 -14.24 16.73
CA THR A 188 2.89 -14.61 17.99
C THR A 188 2.40 -13.39 18.75
N GLY A 189 1.37 -13.59 19.56
CA GLY A 189 0.85 -12.57 20.45
C GLY A 189 -0.13 -13.14 21.47
N ILE A 190 -0.97 -12.27 22.01
CA ILE A 190 -2.05 -12.62 22.90
C ILE A 190 -3.36 -11.99 22.46
N ILE A 191 -4.46 -12.62 22.85
CA ILE A 191 -5.78 -12.01 22.72
C ILE A 191 -5.92 -10.90 23.75
N SER A 192 -6.03 -9.68 23.26
CA SER A 192 -6.19 -8.45 24.05
C SER A 192 -7.67 -8.16 24.34
N ALA A 193 -8.56 -8.44 23.40
CA ALA A 193 -10.00 -8.29 23.57
C ALA A 193 -10.79 -9.31 22.75
N VAL A 194 -12.02 -9.61 23.20
CA VAL A 194 -12.97 -10.48 22.51
C VAL A 194 -14.25 -9.69 22.28
N GLN A 195 -14.66 -9.57 21.03
CA GLN A 195 -15.94 -9.02 20.61
C GLN A 195 -16.85 -10.19 20.23
N TYR A 196 -18.09 -10.13 20.71
CA TYR A 196 -19.10 -11.15 20.42
C TYR A 196 -20.10 -10.61 19.42
N GLY A 197 -20.53 -11.47 18.49
CA GLY A 197 -21.67 -11.28 17.62
C GLY A 197 -22.81 -12.23 18.01
N GLU A 198 -23.93 -12.07 17.33
CA GLU A 198 -25.05 -13.01 17.39
C GLU A 198 -25.25 -13.59 16.00
N TYR A 199 -25.30 -14.91 15.89
CA TYR A 199 -25.58 -15.62 14.64
C TYR A 199 -26.67 -16.65 14.91
N LYS A 200 -27.79 -16.57 14.18
CA LYS A 200 -28.98 -17.43 14.34
C LYS A 200 -29.44 -17.61 15.81
N GLY A 201 -29.39 -16.53 16.62
CA GLY A 201 -29.79 -16.55 18.03
C GLY A 201 -28.76 -17.14 18.99
N GLN A 202 -27.57 -17.52 18.50
CA GLN A 202 -26.44 -17.94 19.30
C GLN A 202 -25.42 -16.82 19.42
N ARG A 203 -24.97 -16.56 20.65
CA ARG A 203 -23.89 -15.62 20.92
C ARG A 203 -22.55 -16.30 20.68
N LEU A 204 -21.79 -15.83 19.69
CA LEU A 204 -20.50 -16.37 19.28
C LEU A 204 -19.41 -15.29 19.34
N PRO A 205 -18.14 -15.64 19.61
CA PRO A 205 -17.03 -14.73 19.33
C PRO A 205 -17.06 -14.34 17.86
N LEU A 206 -16.96 -13.05 17.55
CA LEU A 206 -16.92 -12.52 16.18
C LEU A 206 -15.51 -12.05 15.83
N TRP A 207 -14.90 -11.25 16.72
CA TRP A 207 -13.55 -10.73 16.54
C TRP A 207 -12.71 -10.92 17.79
N TYR A 208 -11.46 -11.35 17.59
CA TYR A 208 -10.40 -11.26 18.58
C TYR A 208 -9.48 -10.11 18.23
N ARG A 209 -9.17 -9.23 19.18
CA ARG A 209 -8.12 -8.22 19.03
C ARG A 209 -6.82 -8.77 19.59
N THR A 210 -5.72 -8.62 18.87
CA THR A 210 -4.42 -9.17 19.23
C THR A 210 -3.32 -8.12 19.16
N ASN A 211 -2.24 -8.33 19.90
CA ASN A 211 -0.99 -7.59 19.71
C ASN A 211 0.01 -8.34 18.81
N ALA A 212 -0.38 -9.49 18.26
CA ALA A 212 0.38 -10.16 17.22
C ALA A 212 0.45 -9.26 15.97
N GLU A 213 1.57 -9.33 15.28
CA GLU A 213 1.79 -8.58 14.05
C GLU A 213 0.95 -9.17 12.90
N ILE A 214 0.17 -8.31 12.24
CA ILE A 214 -0.70 -8.61 11.10
C ILE A 214 -0.27 -7.69 9.95
N SER A 215 0.07 -8.28 8.82
CA SER A 215 0.66 -7.57 7.67
C SER A 215 -0.05 -7.99 6.38
N PRO A 216 -0.01 -7.16 5.32
CA PRO A 216 -0.54 -7.54 4.01
C PRO A 216 0.01 -8.92 3.57
N GLY A 217 -0.89 -9.79 3.12
CA GLY A 217 -0.62 -11.17 2.70
C GLY A 217 -0.88 -12.24 3.76
N ASN A 218 -0.62 -12.00 5.06
CA ASN A 218 -1.00 -13.01 6.08
C ASN A 218 -2.52 -13.08 6.30
N SER A 219 -3.27 -12.09 5.77
CA SER A 219 -4.74 -12.08 5.75
C SER A 219 -5.31 -13.31 5.07
N GLY A 220 -6.34 -13.90 5.69
CA GLY A 220 -6.95 -15.15 5.24
C GLY A 220 -6.26 -16.40 5.78
N GLY A 221 -5.10 -16.26 6.42
CA GLY A 221 -4.32 -17.36 6.98
C GLY A 221 -4.92 -18.00 8.23
N THR A 222 -4.07 -18.62 9.03
CA THR A 222 -4.51 -19.46 10.17
C THR A 222 -4.07 -18.87 11.50
N VAL A 223 -4.99 -18.72 12.45
CA VAL A 223 -4.68 -18.42 13.85
C VAL A 223 -4.98 -19.62 14.72
N VAL A 224 -4.01 -20.03 15.54
CA VAL A 224 -4.18 -21.10 16.51
C VAL A 224 -3.91 -20.64 17.94
N ASN A 225 -4.57 -21.26 18.91
CA ASN A 225 -4.29 -21.05 20.32
C ASN A 225 -3.08 -21.88 20.80
N SER A 226 -2.76 -21.81 22.10
CA SER A 226 -1.62 -22.54 22.69
C SER A 226 -1.69 -24.08 22.61
N ARG A 227 -2.84 -24.64 22.23
CA ARG A 227 -3.08 -26.08 22.01
C ARG A 227 -3.00 -26.47 20.53
N GLY A 228 -2.72 -25.52 19.62
CA GLY A 228 -2.72 -25.76 18.18
C GLY A 228 -4.12 -25.83 17.56
N GLU A 229 -5.16 -25.44 18.31
CA GLU A 229 -6.53 -25.44 17.79
C GLU A 229 -6.77 -24.16 16.98
N PHE A 230 -7.35 -24.30 15.79
CA PHE A 230 -7.76 -23.20 14.91
C PHE A 230 -8.88 -22.39 15.57
N ILE A 231 -8.60 -21.11 15.82
CA ILE A 231 -9.50 -20.19 16.51
C ILE A 231 -9.88 -18.98 15.67
N GLY A 232 -9.15 -18.65 14.61
CA GLY A 232 -9.47 -17.46 13.82
C GLY A 232 -8.64 -17.25 12.57
N ILE A 233 -9.01 -16.22 11.83
CA ILE A 233 -8.46 -15.86 10.52
C ILE A 233 -7.97 -14.40 10.64
N PRO A 234 -6.68 -14.13 10.41
CA PRO A 234 -6.18 -12.75 10.47
C PRO A 234 -6.82 -11.92 9.34
N SER A 235 -7.16 -10.66 9.61
CA SER A 235 -7.61 -9.69 8.60
C SER A 235 -6.90 -8.36 8.79
N TYR A 236 -6.28 -7.86 7.71
CA TYR A 236 -5.57 -6.58 7.67
C TYR A 236 -6.52 -5.39 7.53
N VAL A 237 -7.55 -5.48 6.68
CA VAL A 237 -8.52 -4.39 6.41
C VAL A 237 -9.23 -3.96 7.70
N ALA A 238 -9.65 -4.91 8.52
CA ALA A 238 -10.27 -4.64 9.83
C ALA A 238 -9.35 -3.91 10.83
N ASN A 239 -8.04 -3.86 10.58
CA ASN A 239 -7.08 -3.10 11.40
C ASN A 239 -7.02 -1.62 11.02
N GLN A 240 -7.21 -1.29 9.74
CA GLN A 240 -7.18 0.09 9.26
C GLN A 240 -8.43 0.86 9.72
N GLU A 241 -9.61 0.25 9.63
CA GLU A 241 -10.89 0.93 9.92
C GLU A 241 -11.18 1.16 11.43
N VAL A 242 -10.70 0.29 12.33
CA VAL A 242 -11.23 0.24 13.70
C VAL A 242 -10.24 0.64 14.81
N THR A 243 -8.93 0.53 14.61
CA THR A 243 -7.96 0.64 15.74
C THR A 243 -6.87 1.69 15.60
N GLY A 244 -6.82 2.44 14.49
CA GLY A 244 -5.71 3.37 14.23
C GLY A 244 -4.35 2.66 14.25
N SER A 245 -4.32 1.42 13.73
CA SER A 245 -3.11 0.59 13.56
C SER A 245 -2.40 0.09 14.82
N ARG A 246 -3.08 0.03 15.99
CA ARG A 246 -2.42 -0.37 17.26
C ARG A 246 -2.66 -1.82 17.71
N LEU A 247 -3.72 -2.47 17.23
CA LEU A 247 -4.04 -3.86 17.54
C LEU A 247 -4.53 -4.55 16.26
N GLY A 248 -4.04 -5.78 16.04
CA GLY A 248 -4.48 -6.67 14.98
C GLY A 248 -5.87 -7.25 15.26
N SER A 249 -6.52 -7.74 14.20
CA SER A 249 -7.89 -8.25 14.21
C SER A 249 -7.93 -9.63 13.60
N LEU A 250 -8.54 -10.56 14.33
CA LEU A 250 -8.68 -11.95 13.95
C LEU A 250 -10.17 -12.27 13.92
N PHE A 251 -10.70 -12.62 12.76
CA PHE A 251 -12.07 -13.07 12.61
C PHE A 251 -12.20 -14.46 13.24
N ALA A 252 -13.22 -14.69 14.07
CA ALA A 252 -13.33 -15.94 14.81
C ALA A 252 -13.68 -17.10 13.86
N ALA A 253 -12.90 -18.19 13.91
CA ALA A 253 -13.10 -19.35 13.06
C ALA A 253 -14.47 -20.00 13.31
N GLU A 254 -14.93 -20.06 14.56
CA GLU A 254 -16.26 -20.57 14.90
C GLU A 254 -17.38 -19.79 14.19
N PHE A 255 -17.26 -18.46 14.12
CA PHE A 255 -18.25 -17.62 13.43
C PHE A 255 -18.16 -17.79 11.91
N ALA A 256 -16.94 -17.81 11.35
CA ALA A 256 -16.71 -18.06 9.94
C ALA A 256 -17.32 -19.38 9.48
N LEU A 257 -17.08 -20.44 10.27
CA LEU A 257 -17.63 -21.77 9.99
C LEU A 257 -19.15 -21.79 10.05
N ALA A 258 -19.74 -21.09 11.01
CA ALA A 258 -21.20 -20.97 11.11
C ALA A 258 -21.81 -20.29 9.87
N ILE A 259 -21.13 -19.32 9.27
CA ILE A 259 -21.55 -18.68 8.00
C ILE A 259 -21.39 -19.63 6.82
N ILE A 260 -20.21 -20.25 6.63
CA ILE A 260 -19.97 -21.06 5.42
C ILE A 260 -20.77 -22.37 5.39
N ASP A 261 -21.19 -22.86 6.56
CA ASP A 261 -22.09 -24.03 6.66
C ASP A 261 -23.54 -23.68 6.29
N ASP A 262 -23.86 -22.39 6.11
CA ASP A 262 -25.16 -21.88 5.69
C ASP A 262 -25.09 -21.35 4.25
N GLU A 263 -25.40 -22.22 3.27
CA GLU A 263 -25.29 -21.87 1.85
C GLU A 263 -26.12 -20.63 1.44
N ASP A 264 -27.23 -20.36 2.14
CA ASP A 264 -28.09 -19.20 1.88
C ASP A 264 -27.41 -17.85 2.23
N GLU A 265 -26.33 -17.85 3.02
CA GLU A 265 -25.57 -16.65 3.42
C GLU A 265 -24.38 -16.37 2.48
N LEU A 266 -24.10 -17.27 1.54
CA LEU A 266 -22.99 -17.14 0.61
C LEU A 266 -23.46 -16.68 -0.77
N LEU A 267 -22.89 -15.56 -1.22
CA LEU A 267 -22.97 -15.12 -2.61
C LEU A 267 -21.88 -15.80 -3.42
N ASN A 268 -22.16 -16.07 -4.69
CA ASN A 268 -21.18 -16.61 -5.64
C ASN A 268 -21.03 -15.73 -6.89
N ASP A 269 -21.74 -14.61 -6.94
CA ASP A 269 -21.63 -13.58 -7.97
C ASP A 269 -21.30 -12.25 -7.31
N TRP A 270 -20.17 -11.66 -7.70
CA TRP A 270 -19.71 -10.37 -7.20
C TRP A 270 -20.68 -9.22 -7.53
N ALA A 271 -21.49 -9.38 -8.58
CA ALA A 271 -22.51 -8.41 -8.96
C ALA A 271 -23.67 -8.34 -7.95
N GLU A 272 -23.91 -9.38 -7.17
CA GLU A 272 -24.99 -9.44 -6.16
C GLU A 272 -24.57 -8.88 -4.80
N ALA A 273 -23.29 -8.60 -4.58
CA ALA A 273 -22.78 -8.08 -3.31
C ALA A 273 -23.39 -6.71 -2.98
N THR A 274 -24.01 -6.59 -1.81
CA THR A 274 -24.58 -5.33 -1.32
C THR A 274 -23.44 -4.42 -0.89
N ARG A 275 -23.14 -3.42 -1.71
CA ARG A 275 -22.28 -2.28 -1.32
C ARG A 275 -23.16 -1.12 -0.90
N SER A 276 -22.75 -0.38 0.12
CA SER A 276 -23.38 0.92 0.37
C SER A 276 -23.20 1.80 -0.88
N ASP A 277 -24.14 2.70 -1.18
CA ASP A 277 -23.99 3.62 -2.34
C ASP A 277 -22.69 4.46 -2.21
N ASP A 278 -22.23 4.68 -0.98
CA ASP A 278 -20.97 5.35 -0.64
C ASP A 278 -19.72 4.48 -0.88
N GLU A 279 -19.88 3.18 -1.19
CA GLU A 279 -18.83 2.22 -1.56
C GLU A 279 -18.85 1.88 -3.07
N ARG A 280 -19.63 2.60 -3.88
CA ARG A 280 -19.71 2.42 -5.34
C ARG A 280 -19.22 3.66 -6.09
N LEU A 281 -18.81 3.44 -7.33
CA LEU A 281 -18.58 4.52 -8.28
C LEU A 281 -19.93 5.08 -8.71
N ASP A 282 -20.06 6.39 -8.55
CA ASP A 282 -21.24 7.15 -8.89
C ASP A 282 -20.89 8.13 -10.01
N PHE A 283 -21.00 7.63 -11.23
CA PHE A 283 -20.80 8.38 -12.47
C PHE A 283 -21.84 9.49 -12.69
N SER A 284 -22.86 9.62 -11.82
CA SER A 284 -23.78 10.75 -11.85
C SER A 284 -23.26 11.98 -11.09
N LYS A 285 -22.21 11.82 -10.26
CA LYS A 285 -21.58 12.94 -9.55
C LYS A 285 -20.79 13.83 -10.51
N GLU A 286 -20.55 15.07 -10.08
CA GLU A 286 -19.66 15.99 -10.78
C GLU A 286 -18.21 15.51 -10.67
N PRO A 287 -17.42 15.59 -11.77
CA PRO A 287 -16.05 15.13 -11.77
C PRO A 287 -15.14 16.03 -10.92
N GLY A 288 -14.17 15.42 -10.21
CA GLY A 288 -13.28 16.11 -9.27
C GLY A 288 -12.37 17.16 -9.92
N PHE A 289 -11.93 16.88 -11.14
CA PHE A 289 -10.99 17.70 -11.92
C PHE A 289 -11.63 18.26 -13.21
N GLY A 290 -12.96 18.31 -13.25
CA GLY A 290 -13.69 18.98 -14.31
C GLY A 290 -13.94 18.11 -15.56
N SER A 291 -14.25 18.79 -16.66
CA SER A 291 -14.72 18.14 -17.88
C SER A 291 -14.31 18.90 -19.14
N ALA A 292 -14.21 18.19 -20.26
CA ALA A 292 -13.93 18.77 -21.56
C ALA A 292 -14.83 18.17 -22.64
N SER A 293 -15.20 19.00 -23.63
CA SER A 293 -15.85 18.53 -24.86
C SER A 293 -14.84 18.54 -25.99
N LEU A 294 -14.45 17.37 -26.49
CA LEU A 294 -13.36 17.21 -27.45
C LEU A 294 -13.88 16.67 -28.79
N ASN A 295 -13.29 17.16 -29.87
CA ASN A 295 -13.47 16.65 -31.24
C ASN A 295 -12.17 15.99 -31.75
N THR A 296 -12.17 15.58 -33.01
CA THR A 296 -11.02 14.92 -33.66
C THR A 296 -9.74 15.76 -33.66
N GLU A 297 -9.84 17.08 -33.84
CA GLU A 297 -8.70 18.01 -33.87
C GLU A 297 -8.09 18.17 -32.47
N ASP A 298 -8.92 18.30 -31.44
CA ASP A 298 -8.45 18.40 -30.05
C ASP A 298 -7.66 17.15 -29.64
N LEU A 299 -8.18 15.96 -29.99
CA LEU A 299 -7.55 14.67 -29.69
C LEU A 299 -6.27 14.42 -30.50
N ALA A 300 -6.17 14.98 -31.71
CA ALA A 300 -4.98 14.86 -32.55
C ALA A 300 -3.76 15.57 -31.93
N SER A 301 -3.98 16.60 -31.10
CA SER A 301 -2.93 17.29 -30.36
C SER A 301 -2.57 16.69 -29.00
N MET A 302 -3.22 15.58 -28.60
CA MET A 302 -3.20 15.03 -27.24
C MET A 302 -3.65 16.06 -26.20
N TYR A 303 -4.89 15.92 -25.73
CA TYR A 303 -5.37 16.73 -24.62
C TYR A 303 -4.79 16.22 -23.30
N GLN A 304 -4.22 17.12 -22.50
CA GLN A 304 -3.63 16.79 -21.20
C GLN A 304 -4.29 17.58 -20.08
N HIS A 305 -4.49 16.93 -18.93
CA HIS A 305 -5.04 17.55 -17.73
C HIS A 305 -4.42 16.94 -16.48
N GLU A 306 -3.86 17.78 -15.61
CA GLU A 306 -3.32 17.34 -14.32
C GLU A 306 -4.47 16.95 -13.39
N ILE A 307 -4.40 15.74 -12.83
CA ILE A 307 -5.38 15.22 -11.87
C ILE A 307 -4.68 14.51 -10.70
N ILE A 308 -5.43 14.28 -9.63
CA ILE A 308 -4.97 13.50 -8.49
C ILE A 308 -5.77 12.20 -8.46
N SER A 309 -5.06 11.09 -8.58
CA SER A 309 -5.62 9.75 -8.48
C SER A 309 -5.88 9.33 -7.03
N GLY A 310 -6.64 8.26 -6.86
CA GLY A 310 -6.83 7.60 -5.57
C GLY A 310 -8.21 7.82 -4.96
N GLY A 311 -8.40 7.27 -3.77
CA GLY A 311 -9.63 7.39 -3.00
C GLY A 311 -9.83 6.20 -2.07
N SER A 312 -11.05 6.03 -1.58
CA SER A 312 -11.40 4.97 -0.63
C SER A 312 -12.20 3.83 -1.25
N ILE A 313 -12.63 3.97 -2.51
CA ILE A 313 -13.50 2.99 -3.17
C ILE A 313 -12.64 1.96 -3.89
N ASN A 314 -12.60 0.74 -3.35
CA ASN A 314 -11.98 -0.39 -4.05
C ASN A 314 -12.81 -0.71 -5.30
N SER A 315 -12.21 -0.60 -6.49
CA SER A 315 -12.89 -0.76 -7.78
C SER A 315 -12.99 -2.22 -8.25
N ARG A 316 -12.37 -3.17 -7.53
CA ARG A 316 -12.24 -4.59 -7.93
C ARG A 316 -13.56 -5.32 -8.15
N TYR A 317 -14.65 -4.79 -7.59
CA TYR A 317 -15.98 -5.34 -7.81
C TYR A 317 -16.55 -5.17 -9.22
N LEU A 318 -15.95 -4.28 -10.03
CA LEU A 318 -16.28 -4.17 -11.44
C LEU A 318 -15.79 -5.39 -12.23
N GLY A 319 -14.89 -6.19 -11.65
CA GLY A 319 -14.29 -7.38 -12.25
C GLY A 319 -13.19 -7.05 -13.26
N GLY A 320 -12.53 -8.09 -13.77
CA GLY A 320 -11.45 -7.92 -14.76
C GLY A 320 -10.23 -7.20 -14.19
N GLU A 321 -9.66 -6.26 -14.95
CA GLU A 321 -8.46 -5.47 -14.63
C GLU A 321 -8.81 -4.15 -13.89
N CYS A 322 -10.03 -4.03 -13.36
CA CYS A 322 -10.46 -2.85 -12.60
C CYS A 322 -9.89 -2.88 -11.19
N LEU A 323 -8.59 -2.62 -11.07
CA LEU A 323 -7.87 -2.66 -9.81
C LEU A 323 -7.75 -1.28 -9.17
N GLY A 324 -7.31 -1.28 -7.91
CA GLY A 324 -7.02 -0.07 -7.16
C GLY A 324 -8.20 0.54 -6.39
N TYR A 325 -7.90 1.68 -5.79
CA TYR A 325 -8.79 2.50 -4.99
C TYR A 325 -8.96 3.84 -5.68
N VAL A 326 -10.21 4.23 -5.91
CA VAL A 326 -10.59 5.44 -6.64
C VAL A 326 -11.56 6.28 -5.82
N ALA A 327 -11.80 7.51 -6.24
CA ALA A 327 -12.84 8.35 -5.68
C ALA A 327 -14.24 7.84 -6.07
N SER A 328 -15.25 8.13 -5.23
CA SER A 328 -16.64 7.77 -5.55
C SER A 328 -17.20 8.51 -6.77
N ALA A 329 -16.71 9.72 -7.07
CA ALA A 329 -17.06 10.48 -8.27
C ALA A 329 -15.96 10.29 -9.32
N PRO A 330 -16.26 10.48 -10.63
CA PRO A 330 -15.22 10.50 -11.66
C PRO A 330 -14.15 11.56 -11.35
N ASP A 331 -12.91 11.31 -11.74
CA ASP A 331 -11.86 12.32 -11.66
C ASP A 331 -12.00 13.30 -12.83
N PHE A 332 -12.30 12.80 -14.02
CA PHE A 332 -12.51 13.62 -15.21
C PHE A 332 -13.69 13.13 -16.05
N ARG A 333 -14.34 14.05 -16.76
CA ARG A 333 -15.42 13.71 -17.71
C ARG A 333 -15.11 14.22 -19.11
N LEU A 334 -15.07 13.31 -20.06
CA LEU A 334 -14.95 13.61 -21.48
C LEU A 334 -16.33 13.57 -22.16
N MET A 335 -16.69 14.63 -22.85
CA MET A 335 -17.81 14.66 -23.79
C MET A 335 -17.25 14.56 -25.21
N LEU A 336 -17.23 13.36 -25.78
CA LEU A 336 -16.76 13.14 -27.14
C LEU A 336 -17.83 13.60 -28.13
N THR A 337 -17.45 14.47 -29.07
CA THR A 337 -18.39 15.13 -30.00
C THR A 337 -18.45 14.51 -31.39
N GLU A 338 -17.46 13.67 -31.74
CA GLU A 338 -17.34 12.97 -33.02
C GLU A 338 -16.83 11.55 -32.80
N GLU A 339 -17.38 10.55 -33.52
CA GLU A 339 -16.92 9.16 -33.46
C GLU A 339 -15.43 9.07 -33.78
N GLN A 340 -14.68 8.31 -32.98
CA GLN A 340 -13.25 8.06 -33.24
C GLN A 340 -13.04 6.60 -33.59
N ALA A 341 -12.18 6.34 -34.59
CA ALA A 341 -11.72 4.98 -34.85
C ALA A 341 -11.02 4.38 -33.63
N THR A 342 -10.34 5.24 -32.86
CA THR A 342 -9.70 4.88 -31.61
C THR A 342 -9.70 6.07 -30.66
N LEU A 343 -10.07 5.84 -29.40
CA LEU A 343 -9.84 6.76 -28.29
C LEU A 343 -8.81 6.11 -27.36
N PHE A 344 -7.72 6.81 -27.11
CA PHE A 344 -6.69 6.42 -26.17
C PHE A 344 -6.76 7.32 -24.95
N VAL A 345 -6.88 6.69 -23.78
CA VAL A 345 -6.89 7.35 -22.46
C VAL A 345 -5.67 6.83 -21.72
N SER A 346 -4.83 7.72 -21.20
CA SER A 346 -3.62 7.35 -20.45
C SER A 346 -3.51 8.19 -19.20
N PHE A 347 -2.86 7.66 -18.17
CA PHE A 347 -2.41 8.47 -17.04
C PHE A 347 -0.92 8.26 -16.84
N VAL A 348 -0.18 9.35 -16.61
CA VAL A 348 1.25 9.30 -16.31
C VAL A 348 1.46 9.94 -14.96
N SER A 349 1.91 9.15 -13.98
CA SER A 349 2.26 9.67 -12.66
C SER A 349 3.47 10.61 -12.74
N ASN A 350 3.51 11.56 -11.82
CA ASN A 350 4.66 12.46 -11.68
C ASN A 350 5.92 11.73 -11.17
N GLU A 351 5.76 10.61 -10.44
CA GLU A 351 6.87 9.75 -10.02
C GLU A 351 6.88 8.44 -10.81
N SER A 352 8.01 8.10 -11.42
CA SER A 352 8.16 6.86 -12.22
C SER A 352 8.03 5.56 -11.42
N SER A 353 8.11 5.62 -10.09
CA SER A 353 7.88 4.49 -9.19
C SER A 353 6.43 4.33 -8.75
N ASP A 354 5.59 5.33 -8.99
CA ASP A 354 4.19 5.26 -8.63
C ASP A 354 3.46 4.33 -9.60
N ASP A 355 2.56 3.55 -9.03
CA ASP A 355 1.74 2.57 -9.74
C ASP A 355 0.28 2.99 -9.64
N THR A 356 -0.36 3.13 -10.78
CA THR A 356 -1.72 3.69 -10.88
C THR A 356 -2.60 2.83 -11.78
N SER A 357 -3.90 2.96 -11.59
CA SER A 357 -4.92 2.26 -12.39
C SER A 357 -5.80 3.27 -13.09
N LEU A 358 -6.33 2.91 -14.25
CA LEU A 358 -7.24 3.74 -15.03
C LEU A 358 -8.54 2.99 -15.25
N LEU A 359 -9.66 3.66 -15.03
CA LEU A 359 -11.00 3.12 -15.27
C LEU A 359 -11.81 4.12 -16.11
N VAL A 360 -12.50 3.60 -17.13
CA VAL A 360 -13.34 4.39 -18.02
C VAL A 360 -14.71 3.73 -18.15
N ASN A 361 -15.76 4.47 -17.81
CA ASN A 361 -17.15 4.11 -18.11
C ASN A 361 -17.55 4.80 -19.42
N ALA A 362 -17.89 4.00 -20.43
CA ALA A 362 -18.23 4.47 -21.76
C ALA A 362 -19.73 4.80 -21.92
N PRO A 363 -20.14 5.55 -22.96
CA PRO A 363 -21.54 5.96 -23.14
C PRO A 363 -22.56 4.81 -23.23
N ASN A 364 -22.09 3.63 -23.63
CA ASN A 364 -22.88 2.42 -23.75
C ASN A 364 -23.03 1.65 -22.41
N GLY A 365 -22.34 2.08 -21.35
CA GLY A 365 -22.30 1.46 -20.02
C GLY A 365 -21.21 0.41 -19.84
N ASP A 366 -20.36 0.18 -20.83
CA ASP A 366 -19.21 -0.72 -20.72
C ASP A 366 -18.11 -0.08 -19.89
N TRP A 367 -17.44 -0.91 -19.08
CA TRP A 367 -16.27 -0.52 -18.30
C TRP A 367 -14.99 -1.02 -18.96
N TYR A 368 -14.02 -0.13 -19.06
CA TYR A 368 -12.67 -0.43 -19.49
C TYR A 368 -11.72 -0.11 -18.34
N CYS A 369 -10.79 -0.99 -18.07
CA CYS A 369 -9.84 -0.85 -16.98
C CYS A 369 -8.48 -1.36 -17.43
N ASN A 370 -7.42 -0.70 -16.96
CA ASN A 370 -6.04 -1.12 -17.16
C ASN A 370 -5.16 -0.43 -16.10
N ASP A 371 -4.16 -1.13 -15.62
CA ASP A 371 -3.15 -0.69 -14.66
C ASP A 371 -1.75 -0.58 -15.30
N ASP A 372 -1.44 -1.43 -16.29
CA ASP A 372 -0.19 -1.36 -17.07
C ASP A 372 -0.44 -1.42 -18.60
N TYR A 373 -0.20 -0.31 -19.30
CA TYR A 373 -0.37 -0.32 -20.77
C TYR A 373 0.75 -1.08 -21.50
N GLU A 374 1.98 -1.00 -20.97
CA GLU A 374 3.14 -1.73 -21.46
C GLU A 374 3.88 -2.41 -20.32
N SER A 375 4.36 -3.64 -20.53
CA SER A 375 5.07 -4.48 -19.55
C SER A 375 6.36 -3.88 -18.95
N THR A 376 6.72 -2.65 -19.35
CA THR A 376 7.89 -1.91 -18.89
C THR A 376 7.54 -0.60 -18.19
N SER A 377 6.25 -0.30 -17.97
CA SER A 377 5.76 0.91 -17.31
C SER A 377 4.72 0.56 -16.26
N LEU A 378 4.65 1.36 -15.19
CA LEU A 378 3.60 1.32 -14.16
C LEU A 378 2.44 2.29 -14.45
N ASN A 379 2.43 2.85 -15.66
CA ASN A 379 1.43 3.81 -16.11
C ASN A 379 0.30 3.10 -16.88
N PRO A 380 -0.96 3.36 -16.52
CA PRO A 380 -2.10 2.72 -17.16
C PRO A 380 -2.47 3.39 -18.48
N GLY A 381 -3.07 2.61 -19.37
CA GLY A 381 -3.55 3.10 -20.66
C GLY A 381 -4.66 2.22 -21.23
N ILE A 382 -5.71 2.85 -21.73
CA ILE A 382 -6.89 2.19 -22.28
C ILE A 382 -7.07 2.61 -23.73
N VAL A 383 -7.19 1.62 -24.61
CA VAL A 383 -7.55 1.80 -26.01
C VAL A 383 -9.00 1.37 -26.22
N ILE A 384 -9.86 2.32 -26.55
CA ILE A 384 -11.26 2.08 -26.92
C ILE A 384 -11.38 2.15 -28.45
N GLU A 385 -11.54 0.99 -29.09
CA GLU A 385 -11.79 0.92 -30.53
C GLU A 385 -13.23 1.32 -30.86
N ASN A 386 -13.41 2.07 -31.96
CA ASN A 386 -14.72 2.56 -32.41
C ASN A 386 -15.46 3.33 -31.30
N ALA A 387 -14.79 4.32 -30.71
CA ALA A 387 -15.35 5.13 -29.63
C ALA A 387 -16.54 5.97 -30.11
N ASP A 388 -17.72 5.69 -29.54
CA ASP A 388 -18.99 6.34 -29.82
C ASP A 388 -19.05 7.78 -29.27
N VAL A 389 -19.79 8.65 -29.95
CA VAL A 389 -20.12 9.99 -29.43
C VAL A 389 -20.87 9.87 -28.11
N GLY A 390 -20.41 10.57 -27.07
CA GLY A 390 -21.09 10.56 -25.78
C GLY A 390 -20.21 10.93 -24.59
N GLN A 391 -20.73 10.65 -23.41
CA GLN A 391 -20.06 10.88 -22.14
C GLN A 391 -19.18 9.68 -21.78
N TYR A 392 -17.91 9.97 -21.49
CA TYR A 392 -16.96 9.06 -20.88
C TYR A 392 -16.61 9.59 -19.49
N ASP A 393 -16.83 8.78 -18.47
CA ASP A 393 -16.42 9.09 -17.10
C ASP A 393 -15.12 8.35 -16.79
N ILE A 394 -14.13 9.07 -16.26
CA ILE A 394 -12.75 8.59 -16.12
C ILE A 394 -12.33 8.69 -14.65
N TRP A 395 -11.77 7.61 -14.12
CA TRP A 395 -11.15 7.54 -12.80
C TRP A 395 -9.70 7.14 -12.92
N VAL A 396 -8.86 7.67 -12.04
CA VAL A 396 -7.50 7.19 -11.83
C VAL A 396 -7.37 6.72 -10.40
N GLY A 397 -6.95 5.47 -10.22
CA GLY A 397 -6.84 4.83 -8.92
C GLY A 397 -5.41 4.62 -8.48
N SER A 398 -5.24 4.38 -7.18
CA SER A 398 -3.98 3.97 -6.55
C SER A 398 -4.12 2.57 -5.95
N TYR A 399 -3.02 1.87 -5.69
CA TYR A 399 -3.08 0.51 -5.13
C TYR A 399 -3.38 0.45 -3.63
N LEU A 400 -3.31 1.59 -2.94
CA LEU A 400 -3.56 1.70 -1.51
C LEU A 400 -4.71 2.67 -1.27
N ALA A 401 -5.65 2.27 -0.41
CA ALA A 401 -6.74 3.13 0.03
C ALA A 401 -6.20 4.44 0.60
N ASP A 402 -6.84 5.56 0.22
CA ASP A 402 -6.47 6.92 0.63
C ASP A 402 -5.02 7.32 0.29
N SER A 403 -4.40 6.62 -0.67
CA SER A 403 -3.14 7.03 -1.29
C SER A 403 -3.46 7.87 -2.52
N PHE A 404 -2.82 9.04 -2.62
CA PHE A 404 -3.10 10.00 -3.68
C PHE A 404 -1.84 10.22 -4.51
N ILE A 405 -1.90 9.93 -5.81
CA ILE A 405 -0.78 10.11 -6.75
C ILE A 405 -1.18 11.18 -7.76
N THR A 406 -0.31 12.18 -7.95
CA THR A 406 -0.52 13.26 -8.91
C THR A 406 0.09 12.90 -10.26
N GLY A 407 -0.53 13.35 -11.34
CA GLY A 407 -0.05 13.09 -12.69
C GLY A 407 -0.94 13.67 -13.78
N ASP A 408 -0.59 13.39 -15.02
CA ASP A 408 -1.26 13.92 -16.20
C ASP A 408 -2.16 12.87 -16.86
N LEU A 409 -3.45 13.18 -16.95
CA LEU A 409 -4.41 12.47 -17.79
C LEU A 409 -4.23 12.90 -19.25
N GLY A 410 -3.98 11.95 -20.14
CA GLY A 410 -3.87 12.14 -21.57
C GLY A 410 -5.06 11.55 -22.34
N LEU A 411 -5.60 12.31 -23.30
CA LEU A 411 -6.65 11.88 -24.22
C LEU A 411 -6.19 12.09 -25.67
N SER A 412 -6.16 11.03 -26.47
CA SER A 412 -5.69 11.06 -27.86
C SER A 412 -6.53 10.16 -28.78
N ASN A 413 -6.45 10.39 -30.10
CA ASN A 413 -6.99 9.48 -31.12
C ASN A 413 -5.90 8.65 -31.82
N THR A 414 -4.70 8.60 -31.25
CA THR A 414 -3.58 7.77 -31.72
C THR A 414 -3.16 6.77 -30.65
N THR A 415 -2.77 5.56 -31.04
CA THR A 415 -2.44 4.43 -30.13
C THR A 415 -0.96 4.32 -29.79
N LEU A 416 -0.15 5.35 -30.08
CA LEU A 416 1.30 5.32 -29.86
C LEU A 416 1.67 6.09 -28.60
N LEU A 417 1.82 5.35 -27.50
CA LEU A 417 2.84 5.70 -26.52
C LEU A 417 4.20 5.43 -27.17
N THR A 418 4.87 6.46 -27.66
CA THR A 418 6.32 6.39 -27.84
C THR A 418 6.97 7.00 -26.61
N ALA A 419 8.15 6.53 -26.23
CA ALA A 419 8.97 7.21 -25.23
C ALA A 419 9.23 8.70 -25.58
N GLU A 420 9.08 9.09 -26.86
CA GLU A 420 9.09 10.49 -27.33
C GLU A 420 7.80 11.27 -26.97
N ASN A 421 6.64 10.61 -26.87
CA ASN A 421 5.35 11.22 -26.50
C ASN A 421 5.10 11.25 -24.97
N VAL A 422 5.99 10.63 -24.18
CA VAL A 422 5.95 10.58 -22.71
C VAL A 422 6.89 11.64 -22.09
N ILE A 423 7.67 12.37 -22.91
CA ILE A 423 8.47 13.47 -22.38
C ILE A 423 7.53 14.63 -22.12
N ALA A 424 7.12 14.79 -20.85
CA ALA A 424 6.60 16.04 -20.36
C ALA A 424 7.54 17.15 -20.88
N SER A 425 7.03 18.00 -21.77
CA SER A 425 7.81 19.06 -22.41
C SER A 425 7.28 20.40 -21.93
N LEU A 426 8.14 21.43 -21.95
CA LEU A 426 7.72 22.76 -21.54
C LEU A 426 6.73 23.32 -22.56
N ASN A 427 5.46 23.41 -22.15
CA ASN A 427 4.38 23.99 -22.92
C ASN A 427 4.23 25.49 -22.59
N PHE A 428 5.00 26.32 -23.30
CA PHE A 428 4.93 27.78 -23.17
C PHE A 428 3.57 28.39 -23.55
N SER A 429 2.69 27.65 -24.25
CA SER A 429 1.36 28.13 -24.61
C SER A 429 0.32 28.00 -23.48
N GLY A 430 0.65 27.26 -22.42
CA GLY A 430 -0.23 27.06 -21.26
C GLY A 430 -0.47 28.35 -20.46
N GLU A 431 -1.55 28.37 -19.68
CA GLU A 431 -1.80 29.46 -18.72
C GLU A 431 -0.76 29.37 -17.56
N PRO A 432 -0.26 30.48 -17.01
CA PRO A 432 0.72 30.41 -15.93
C PRO A 432 0.12 30.07 -14.56
N TYR A 433 0.85 29.33 -13.71
CA TYR A 433 0.36 28.94 -12.37
C TYR A 433 0.24 30.10 -11.38
N SER A 434 1.26 30.97 -11.33
CA SER A 434 1.37 32.10 -10.39
C SER A 434 0.94 33.43 -11.02
N GLY A 435 0.32 33.37 -12.20
CA GLY A 435 -0.29 34.50 -12.89
C GLY A 435 0.60 35.22 -13.89
N GLN A 436 0.23 36.45 -14.23
CA GLN A 436 0.88 37.24 -15.27
C GLN A 436 0.87 38.74 -14.94
N ALA A 437 1.84 39.49 -15.48
CA ALA A 437 1.85 40.95 -15.39
C ALA A 437 2.25 41.62 -16.71
N HIS A 438 1.85 42.88 -16.84
CA HIS A 438 2.32 43.80 -17.85
C HIS A 438 3.23 44.83 -17.20
N LEU A 439 4.52 44.82 -17.54
CA LEU A 439 5.50 45.78 -17.04
C LEU A 439 6.08 46.56 -18.22
N ALA A 440 6.37 47.83 -17.97
CA ALA A 440 7.04 48.70 -18.92
C ALA A 440 8.26 49.33 -18.27
N GLN A 441 9.22 49.77 -19.08
CA GLN A 441 10.43 50.42 -18.61
C GLN A 441 10.13 51.54 -17.59
N GLY A 442 10.82 51.51 -16.45
CA GLY A 442 10.63 52.37 -15.28
C GLY A 442 9.51 51.91 -14.34
N PHE A 443 9.16 50.61 -14.30
CA PHE A 443 8.09 50.13 -13.43
C PHE A 443 8.42 50.28 -11.94
N ILE A 444 7.37 50.40 -11.11
CA ILE A 444 7.47 50.48 -9.64
C ILE A 444 6.35 49.62 -9.05
N PRO A 445 6.61 48.79 -8.03
CA PRO A 445 7.90 48.60 -7.36
C PRO A 445 8.92 47.82 -8.22
N ASP A 446 10.20 48.15 -8.06
CA ASP A 446 11.35 47.44 -8.65
C ASP A 446 12.25 46.95 -7.51
N PRO A 447 12.48 45.63 -7.34
CA PRO A 447 11.97 44.54 -8.18
C PRO A 447 10.45 44.34 -8.07
N HIS A 448 9.85 43.87 -9.16
CA HIS A 448 8.52 43.28 -9.15
C HIS A 448 8.67 41.86 -8.60
N THR A 449 7.88 41.50 -7.59
CA THR A 449 8.08 40.28 -6.81
C THR A 449 6.80 39.46 -6.74
N ILE A 450 6.93 38.15 -6.96
CA ILE A 450 5.84 37.18 -6.90
C ILE A 450 6.34 35.96 -6.14
N GLU A 451 5.52 35.46 -5.20
CA GLU A 451 5.79 34.16 -4.57
C GLU A 451 5.49 33.03 -5.55
N ILE A 452 6.44 32.14 -5.75
CA ILE A 452 6.31 30.97 -6.62
C ILE A 452 6.67 29.71 -5.84
N MET A 453 5.93 28.64 -6.10
CA MET A 453 6.28 27.28 -5.72
C MET A 453 6.75 26.57 -6.99
N GLY A 454 8.07 26.52 -7.18
CA GLY A 454 8.70 25.93 -8.34
C GLY A 454 9.04 24.45 -8.15
N GLY A 455 9.44 23.79 -9.24
CA GLY A 455 9.62 22.34 -9.34
C GLY A 455 8.68 21.75 -10.40
N GLY A 456 8.67 20.43 -10.55
CA GLY A 456 7.75 19.72 -11.43
C GLY A 456 8.38 18.45 -12.01
N ALA A 457 7.67 17.81 -12.94
CA ALA A 457 8.05 16.50 -13.48
C ALA A 457 8.83 16.56 -14.81
N VAL A 458 8.88 17.73 -15.47
CA VAL A 458 9.59 17.89 -16.74
C VAL A 458 11.09 17.88 -16.49
N ASN A 459 11.77 16.80 -16.85
CA ASN A 459 13.23 16.75 -16.83
C ASN A 459 13.81 17.66 -17.92
N LEU A 460 14.45 18.75 -17.51
CA LEU A 460 15.01 19.77 -18.39
C LEU A 460 16.17 19.25 -19.24
N ALA A 461 16.88 18.20 -18.79
CA ALA A 461 17.95 17.59 -19.57
C ALA A 461 17.43 16.82 -20.80
N ASN A 462 16.14 16.50 -20.84
CA ASN A 462 15.48 15.87 -21.98
C ASN A 462 14.86 16.90 -22.95
N THR A 463 15.05 18.19 -22.70
CA THR A 463 14.59 19.29 -23.58
C THR A 463 15.70 19.76 -24.50
N ASP A 464 15.34 20.54 -25.53
CA ASP A 464 16.31 21.17 -26.45
C ASP A 464 16.98 22.44 -25.86
N ILE A 465 16.86 22.68 -24.54
CA ILE A 465 17.44 23.84 -23.88
C ILE A 465 18.92 23.57 -23.57
N GLU A 466 19.81 24.39 -24.12
CA GLU A 466 21.25 24.19 -24.01
C GLU A 466 21.72 24.21 -22.54
N SER A 467 22.39 23.13 -22.11
CA SER A 467 23.03 23.00 -20.80
C SER A 467 22.11 23.23 -19.59
N CYS A 468 20.82 22.92 -19.72
CA CYS A 468 19.85 23.05 -18.65
C CYS A 468 19.67 21.71 -17.91
N VAL A 469 19.86 21.70 -16.60
CA VAL A 469 19.70 20.52 -15.75
C VAL A 469 18.72 20.86 -14.63
N GLY A 470 17.80 19.94 -14.36
CA GLY A 470 16.79 20.09 -13.32
C GLY A 470 15.41 19.67 -13.80
N TYR A 471 14.40 20.04 -13.03
CA TYR A 471 13.03 19.63 -13.20
C TYR A 471 12.09 20.83 -13.06
N ALA A 472 11.12 20.96 -13.95
CA ALA A 472 10.17 22.06 -13.95
C ALA A 472 8.74 21.57 -14.22
N SER A 473 7.78 22.45 -14.01
CA SER A 473 6.37 22.22 -14.35
C SER A 473 6.17 22.24 -15.87
N SER A 474 5.12 21.57 -16.36
CA SER A 474 4.84 21.49 -17.81
C SER A 474 4.36 22.82 -18.39
N ARG A 475 3.84 23.75 -17.58
CA ARG A 475 3.36 25.09 -17.95
C ARG A 475 4.14 26.17 -17.21
N PRO A 476 4.21 27.41 -17.72
CA PRO A 476 4.95 28.48 -17.04
C PRO A 476 4.44 28.71 -15.63
N ASP A 477 5.33 29.04 -14.70
CA ASP A 477 4.92 29.52 -13.38
C ASP A 477 4.48 30.98 -13.44
N TYR A 478 5.07 31.78 -14.33
CA TYR A 478 4.73 33.18 -14.49
C TYR A 478 4.87 33.66 -15.94
N ARG A 479 4.03 34.60 -16.36
CA ARG A 479 4.14 35.25 -17.68
C ARG A 479 4.30 36.76 -17.55
N LEU A 480 5.31 37.30 -18.21
CA LEU A 480 5.56 38.73 -18.29
C LEU A 480 5.29 39.25 -19.70
N HIS A 481 4.41 40.24 -19.81
CA HIS A 481 4.33 41.11 -20.98
C HIS A 481 5.23 42.32 -20.74
N TRP A 482 6.31 42.43 -21.51
CA TRP A 482 7.34 43.47 -21.35
C TRP A 482 7.26 44.53 -22.45
N GLU A 483 7.29 45.80 -22.04
CA GLU A 483 7.40 46.99 -22.91
C GLU A 483 8.62 47.83 -22.50
N GLY A 484 9.78 47.54 -23.08
CA GLY A 484 11.04 48.19 -22.72
C GLY A 484 12.21 47.72 -23.57
N ALA A 485 12.06 47.71 -24.89
CA ALA A 485 13.09 47.28 -25.82
C ALA A 485 14.47 47.92 -25.57
N ALA A 486 15.51 47.10 -25.61
CA ALA A 486 16.91 47.45 -25.35
C ALA A 486 17.20 47.95 -23.92
N ALA A 487 16.28 47.77 -22.97
CA ALA A 487 16.58 47.91 -21.54
C ALA A 487 17.20 46.63 -20.98
N LEU A 488 17.95 46.76 -19.89
CA LEU A 488 18.34 45.61 -19.08
C LEU A 488 17.10 45.03 -18.41
N LEU A 489 16.95 43.72 -18.45
CA LEU A 489 15.94 43.00 -17.71
C LEU A 489 16.58 41.77 -17.06
N GLN A 490 16.47 41.66 -15.75
CA GLN A 490 16.97 40.52 -14.99
C GLN A 490 15.82 39.79 -14.30
N PHE A 491 15.83 38.47 -14.44
CA PHE A 491 15.00 37.55 -13.70
C PHE A 491 15.88 36.79 -12.73
N TYR A 492 15.51 36.72 -11.47
CA TYR A 492 16.19 35.87 -10.51
C TYR A 492 15.19 35.31 -9.51
N PHE A 493 15.48 34.12 -9.00
CA PHE A 493 14.65 33.47 -8.02
C PHE A 493 15.41 33.36 -6.70
N LYS A 494 14.72 33.64 -5.60
CA LYS A 494 15.28 33.50 -4.26
C LYS A 494 14.49 32.46 -3.49
N ALA A 495 15.08 31.29 -3.25
CA ALA A 495 14.49 30.26 -2.42
C ALA A 495 14.35 30.75 -0.96
N GLU A 496 13.26 30.35 -0.29
CA GLU A 496 13.09 30.54 1.15
C GLU A 496 14.07 29.67 1.96
N ASP A 497 14.32 28.46 1.46
CA ASP A 497 15.31 27.52 2.02
C ASP A 497 16.61 27.59 1.23
N THR A 498 17.68 27.98 1.91
CA THR A 498 19.02 28.15 1.33
C THR A 498 19.74 26.84 1.02
N GLU A 499 19.21 25.71 1.47
CA GLU A 499 19.75 24.38 1.14
C GLU A 499 19.18 23.82 -0.18
N LEU A 500 18.12 24.44 -0.71
CA LEU A 500 17.52 24.05 -1.98
C LEU A 500 18.25 24.68 -3.16
N ASP A 501 18.18 23.99 -4.29
CA ASP A 501 18.88 24.30 -5.53
C ASP A 501 17.85 24.53 -6.65
N PRO A 502 17.29 25.76 -6.75
CA PRO A 502 16.32 26.11 -7.79
C PRO A 502 16.94 26.29 -9.18
N VAL A 503 16.11 26.06 -10.21
CA VAL A 503 16.48 26.32 -11.60
C VAL A 503 15.55 27.37 -12.19
N LEU A 504 16.03 28.27 -13.03
CA LEU A 504 15.22 29.27 -13.71
C LEU A 504 15.30 29.06 -15.21
N VAL A 505 14.14 28.92 -15.84
CA VAL A 505 14.01 28.78 -17.29
C VAL A 505 13.11 29.89 -17.84
N VAL A 506 13.53 30.53 -18.93
CA VAL A 506 12.77 31.60 -19.58
C VAL A 506 12.70 31.34 -21.08
N ASN A 507 11.48 31.32 -21.63
CA ASN A 507 11.24 31.45 -23.07
C ASN A 507 11.07 32.94 -23.40
N ALA A 508 11.94 33.47 -24.25
CA ALA A 508 11.95 34.89 -24.64
C ALA A 508 11.02 35.15 -25.84
N PRO A 509 10.68 36.43 -26.14
CA PRO A 509 9.73 36.79 -27.20
C PRO A 509 10.09 36.32 -28.62
N ASP A 510 11.37 36.04 -28.87
CA ASP A 510 11.86 35.52 -30.15
C ASP A 510 11.83 33.98 -30.24
N GLY A 511 11.37 33.32 -29.18
CA GLY A 511 11.31 31.87 -29.03
C GLY A 511 12.61 31.25 -28.52
N SER A 512 13.63 32.04 -28.18
CA SER A 512 14.87 31.52 -27.58
C SER A 512 14.66 31.12 -26.12
N TRP A 513 15.27 30.01 -25.72
CA TRP A 513 15.22 29.50 -24.35
C TRP A 513 16.50 29.82 -23.60
N HIS A 514 16.36 30.23 -22.34
CA HIS A 514 17.45 30.60 -21.45
C HIS A 514 17.28 29.86 -20.14
N CYS A 515 18.36 29.30 -19.61
CA CYS A 515 18.34 28.52 -18.38
C CYS A 515 19.55 28.84 -17.52
N ASN A 516 19.33 28.88 -16.21
CA ASN A 516 20.38 28.99 -15.21
C ASN A 516 19.92 28.31 -13.92
N ASP A 517 20.82 27.58 -13.26
CA ASP A 517 20.63 26.93 -11.96
C ASP A 517 21.42 27.67 -10.87
N ASP A 518 22.66 28.07 -11.14
CA ASP A 518 23.45 28.89 -10.21
C ASP A 518 23.79 30.27 -10.80
N ALA A 519 23.41 31.36 -10.13
CA ALA A 519 23.79 32.70 -10.58
C ALA A 519 25.31 32.94 -10.52
N ASN A 520 26.02 32.30 -9.59
CA ASN A 520 27.48 32.30 -9.45
C ASN A 520 27.95 31.23 -8.44
N ASP A 521 29.26 30.96 -8.39
CA ASP A 521 29.89 29.96 -7.50
C ASP A 521 29.58 30.08 -5.98
N ASN A 522 28.93 31.15 -5.53
CA ASN A 522 28.62 31.39 -4.10
C ASN A 522 27.13 31.26 -3.75
N THR A 523 26.25 30.96 -4.71
CA THR A 523 24.81 30.86 -4.46
C THR A 523 24.17 29.79 -5.34
N LEU A 524 23.18 29.09 -4.77
CA LEU A 524 22.33 28.12 -5.49
C LEU A 524 21.10 28.77 -6.13
N ASN A 525 20.97 30.10 -6.01
CA ASN A 525 19.86 30.83 -6.57
C ASN A 525 20.15 31.19 -8.03
N PRO A 526 19.24 30.94 -8.98
CA PRO A 526 19.46 31.20 -10.39
C PRO A 526 19.19 32.65 -10.76
N SER A 527 19.84 33.12 -11.83
CA SER A 527 19.68 34.44 -12.41
C SER A 527 19.89 34.43 -13.93
N LEU A 528 18.98 35.09 -14.65
CA LEU A 528 19.05 35.34 -16.08
C LEU A 528 19.02 36.84 -16.36
N ILE A 529 20.02 37.33 -17.11
CA ILE A 529 20.18 38.75 -17.45
C ILE A 529 20.09 38.95 -18.96
N PHE A 530 19.12 39.74 -19.38
CA PHE A 530 18.96 40.22 -20.75
C PHE A 530 19.47 41.66 -20.84
N ASN A 531 20.69 41.85 -21.36
CA ASN A 531 21.29 43.19 -21.49
C ASN A 531 20.55 44.11 -22.48
N GLU A 532 19.88 43.51 -23.45
CA GLU A 532 19.03 44.18 -24.43
C GLU A 532 17.71 43.39 -24.55
N ALA A 533 16.81 43.56 -23.58
CA ALA A 533 15.51 42.88 -23.57
C ALA A 533 14.65 43.29 -24.78
N MET A 534 13.89 42.36 -25.33
CA MET A 534 12.97 42.59 -26.46
C MET A 534 11.57 42.87 -25.95
N ASP A 535 10.82 43.73 -26.63
CA ASP A 535 9.39 43.86 -26.35
C ASP A 535 8.68 42.52 -26.64
N GLY A 536 7.78 42.11 -25.76
CA GLY A 536 6.95 40.92 -25.97
C GLY A 536 6.71 40.09 -24.71
N ILE A 537 6.42 38.81 -24.94
CA ILE A 537 6.06 37.85 -23.88
C ILE A 537 7.30 37.07 -23.45
N TYR A 538 7.52 37.03 -22.14
CA TYR A 538 8.47 36.13 -21.49
C TYR A 538 7.69 35.12 -20.65
N ASP A 539 7.82 33.85 -20.97
CA ASP A 539 7.28 32.74 -20.17
C ASP A 539 8.37 32.23 -19.23
N ILE A 540 8.04 32.08 -17.95
CA ILE A 540 9.03 31.88 -16.88
C ILE A 540 8.65 30.65 -16.06
N TRP A 541 9.59 29.74 -15.89
CA TRP A 541 9.51 28.58 -15.02
C TRP A 541 10.54 28.69 -13.91
N VAL A 542 10.15 28.31 -12.71
CA VAL A 542 11.02 28.03 -11.58
C VAL A 542 10.97 26.52 -11.35
N GLY A 543 12.09 25.87 -11.54
CA GLY A 543 12.30 24.45 -11.30
C GLY A 543 13.14 24.15 -10.06
N SER A 544 13.50 22.89 -9.92
CA SER A 544 14.43 22.36 -8.92
C SER A 544 15.54 21.57 -9.61
N PHE A 545 16.75 21.59 -9.08
CA PHE A 545 17.86 20.79 -9.62
C PHE A 545 17.61 19.28 -9.40
N GLN A 546 16.93 18.93 -8.30
CA GLN A 546 16.59 17.56 -7.93
C GLN A 546 15.14 17.21 -8.29
N GLU A 547 14.91 15.96 -8.66
CA GLU A 547 13.58 15.40 -8.95
C GLU A 547 12.70 15.40 -7.70
N SER A 548 11.39 15.61 -7.86
CA SER A 548 10.40 15.61 -6.77
C SER A 548 10.68 16.60 -5.62
N VAL A 549 11.48 17.64 -5.86
CA VAL A 549 11.74 18.73 -4.90
C VAL A 549 10.98 19.97 -5.30
N TRP A 550 10.10 20.45 -4.42
CA TRP A 550 9.42 21.73 -4.61
C TRP A 550 10.22 22.85 -3.95
N VAL A 551 10.49 23.93 -4.69
CA VAL A 551 11.21 25.09 -4.18
C VAL A 551 10.27 26.27 -4.03
N LYS A 552 9.96 26.62 -2.79
CA LYS A 552 9.19 27.83 -2.46
C LYS A 552 10.12 29.04 -2.36
N GLY A 553 9.71 30.15 -2.96
CA GLY A 553 10.53 31.37 -2.97
C GLY A 553 9.89 32.53 -3.70
N GLU A 554 10.71 33.55 -3.95
CA GLU A 554 10.30 34.77 -4.64
C GLU A 554 10.96 34.86 -6.02
N LEU A 555 10.14 34.89 -7.08
CA LEU A 555 10.59 35.35 -8.39
C LEU A 555 10.65 36.87 -8.38
N ARG A 556 11.78 37.41 -8.80
CA ARG A 556 12.06 38.84 -8.83
C ARG A 556 12.46 39.27 -10.24
N ILE A 557 11.76 40.29 -10.74
CA ILE A 557 11.95 40.89 -12.06
C ILE A 557 12.43 42.32 -11.84
N THR A 558 13.57 42.69 -12.41
CA THR A 558 14.18 44.02 -12.20
C THR A 558 14.84 44.58 -13.46
N GLU A 559 14.89 45.90 -13.56
CA GLU A 559 15.60 46.64 -14.62
C GLU A 559 17.03 47.02 -14.21
N ILE A 560 17.44 46.62 -13.01
CA ILE A 560 18.72 46.98 -12.40
C ILE A 560 19.52 45.70 -12.17
N GLU A 561 20.74 45.64 -12.72
CA GLU A 561 21.64 44.53 -12.48
C GLU A 561 21.89 44.37 -10.97
N THR A 562 21.42 43.25 -10.44
CA THR A 562 21.42 42.90 -9.03
C THR A 562 22.26 41.65 -8.84
N GLN A 563 23.19 41.70 -7.88
CA GLN A 563 23.94 40.51 -7.47
C GLN A 563 23.02 39.61 -6.65
N VAL A 564 22.89 38.35 -7.08
CA VAL A 564 22.12 37.35 -6.36
C VAL A 564 23.00 36.74 -5.27
N GLU A 565 22.48 36.75 -4.05
CA GLU A 565 23.09 36.18 -2.84
C GLU A 565 22.41 34.87 -2.45
#